data_AF-A0A6L9S6T4-F1
#
_entry.id   AF-A0A6L9S6T4-F1
#
_cell.length_a   1.000
_cell.length_b   1.000
_cell.length_c   1.000
_cell.angle_alpha   90.00
_cell.angle_beta   90.00
_cell.angle_gamma   90.00
#
_symmetry.space_group_name_H-M   'P 1'
#
loop_
_entity.id
_entity.type
_entity.pdbx_description
1 polymer ?
#
loop_
_entity_poly.entity_id
_entity_poly.type
_entity_poly.pdbx_seq_one_letter_code
_entity_poly.pdbx_strand_id
1 'polypeptide(L)'
;MQFEDVDALRKHSPAWRLLRADNAPLILSFLHRIFVEDNVRTITSTELVSLLDDELYALNERLGEGTFPKTAKAYLDDWSAPEAGWLRKYYPAGSDEPHFDATPAVEKAISWVRSLQARSFVGTESRLNTIFELLRQMVYGAEGDPEVRLEELRRRRHELDVEIAEAERGNVDVLDAASQRDRYQQFSSMARDLLSDFREVEANFRILDRQLREKVAAWSGSKGELLDEVLGDRDAIADSDQGTSFQAFYDFLLSPDKQDELKGLLDRVQQLDAIDEKDPRMRRIHFDWLDACERTQDTVRLLSDQLRRFLDDQAWLENRRVMDLLRSIEATALDLRDHGAPPMTFEIDGTVPAIVLPMERPLYTPSAKTPIDSSVESGDEEVDSSVLFDQVYIDRARLAVDVRRALQQRSQVGLPELVGEHPLEHGLAELVGYLSLTDDSFGVVFDETSRERVNWRDADGRERVATLPRVTFVRTGPGEGEAT
;
A
#
# COMPACT_ATOMS: atom_id res chain seq x y z
N MET A 1 -22.91 21.23 -20.95
CA MET A 1 -22.74 20.54 -22.24
C MET A 1 -24.07 19.92 -22.60
N GLN A 2 -24.69 20.35 -23.71
CA GLN A 2 -25.96 19.80 -24.19
C GLN A 2 -25.70 18.63 -25.16
N PHE A 3 -26.72 17.82 -25.43
CA PHE A 3 -26.60 16.65 -26.31
C PHE A 3 -26.05 17.02 -27.71
N GLU A 4 -26.52 18.13 -28.26
CA GLU A 4 -26.12 18.60 -29.60
C GLU A 4 -24.64 18.99 -29.66
N ASP A 5 -24.09 19.61 -28.61
CA ASP A 5 -22.66 19.93 -28.50
C ASP A 5 -21.79 18.68 -28.57
N VAL A 6 -22.24 17.61 -27.89
CA VAL A 6 -21.54 16.33 -27.83
C VAL A 6 -21.60 15.60 -29.17
N ASP A 7 -22.76 15.60 -29.84
CA ASP A 7 -22.92 14.99 -31.15
C ASP A 7 -22.10 15.73 -32.23
N ALA A 8 -22.02 17.05 -32.15
CA ALA A 8 -21.14 17.86 -33.01
C ALA A 8 -19.67 17.50 -32.80
N LEU A 9 -19.21 17.39 -31.56
CA LEU A 9 -17.83 16.96 -31.25
C LEU A 9 -17.54 15.55 -31.75
N ARG A 10 -18.49 14.61 -31.62
CA ARG A 10 -18.34 13.25 -32.15
C ARG A 10 -18.19 13.22 -33.68
N LYS A 11 -18.89 14.11 -34.39
CA LYS A 11 -18.84 14.18 -35.86
C LYS A 11 -17.61 14.91 -36.39
N HIS A 12 -17.21 15.99 -35.73
CA HIS A 12 -16.20 16.91 -36.27
C HIS A 12 -14.81 16.75 -35.64
N SER A 13 -14.68 16.24 -34.41
CA SER A 13 -13.38 16.07 -33.76
C SER A 13 -12.60 14.92 -34.40
N PRO A 14 -11.42 15.17 -35.00
CA PRO A 14 -10.57 14.10 -35.55
C PRO A 14 -10.08 13.15 -34.45
N ALA A 15 -9.89 13.66 -33.22
CA ALA A 15 -9.48 12.86 -32.06
C ALA A 15 -10.53 11.81 -31.69
N TRP A 16 -11.81 12.18 -31.64
CA TRP A 16 -12.89 11.22 -31.34
C TRP A 16 -13.08 10.21 -32.47
N ARG A 17 -12.91 10.64 -33.71
CA ARG A 17 -12.97 9.73 -34.86
C ARG A 17 -11.82 8.73 -34.86
N LEU A 18 -10.63 9.14 -34.42
CA LEU A 18 -9.48 8.24 -34.19
C LEU A 18 -9.83 7.17 -33.17
N LEU A 19 -10.44 7.54 -32.04
CA LEU A 19 -10.86 6.60 -30.99
C LEU A 19 -11.97 5.63 -31.43
N ARG A 20 -12.71 5.96 -32.50
CA ARG A 20 -13.75 5.11 -33.10
C ARG A 20 -13.23 4.26 -34.26
N ALA A 21 -11.98 4.44 -34.69
CA ALA A 21 -11.44 3.69 -35.82
C ALA A 21 -11.25 2.21 -35.45
N ASP A 22 -11.53 1.30 -36.38
CA ASP A 22 -11.43 -0.15 -36.13
C ASP A 22 -9.98 -0.57 -35.80
N ASN A 23 -8.99 0.17 -36.31
CA ASN A 23 -7.56 0.00 -36.04
C ASN A 23 -7.00 1.05 -35.06
N ALA A 24 -7.84 1.64 -34.20
CA ALA A 24 -7.41 2.62 -33.20
C ALA A 24 -6.22 2.15 -32.34
N PRO A 25 -6.16 0.89 -31.86
CA PRO A 25 -5.02 0.41 -31.06
C PRO A 25 -3.68 0.51 -31.82
N LEU A 26 -3.66 0.11 -33.10
CA LEU A 26 -2.47 0.20 -33.97
C LEU A 26 -2.06 1.66 -34.17
N ILE A 27 -3.02 2.52 -34.52
CA ILE A 27 -2.76 3.94 -34.79
C ILE A 27 -2.18 4.62 -33.55
N LEU A 28 -2.83 4.41 -32.40
CA LEU A 28 -2.43 5.03 -31.15
C LEU A 28 -1.07 4.52 -30.67
N SER A 29 -0.84 3.20 -30.68
CA SER A 29 0.43 2.64 -30.19
C SER A 29 1.61 3.08 -31.07
N PHE A 30 1.44 3.05 -32.40
CA PHE A 30 2.49 3.41 -33.34
C PHE A 30 2.79 4.92 -33.31
N LEU A 31 1.76 5.78 -33.35
CA LEU A 31 1.96 7.23 -33.31
C LEU A 31 2.44 7.71 -31.94
N HIS A 32 2.05 7.04 -30.84
CA HIS A 32 2.59 7.31 -29.51
C HIS A 32 4.09 7.08 -29.45
N ARG A 33 4.57 5.92 -29.93
CA ARG A 33 6.00 5.59 -29.93
C ARG A 33 6.81 6.67 -30.66
N ILE A 34 6.43 6.99 -31.89
CA ILE A 34 7.23 7.87 -32.75
C ILE A 34 7.14 9.35 -32.34
N PHE A 35 5.92 9.88 -32.15
CA PHE A 35 5.74 11.32 -31.97
C PHE A 35 5.75 11.76 -30.50
N VAL A 36 5.44 10.87 -29.56
CA VAL A 36 5.33 11.20 -28.13
C VAL A 36 6.49 10.63 -27.30
N GLU A 37 6.83 9.36 -27.44
CA GLU A 37 7.96 8.76 -26.70
C GLU A 37 9.31 9.18 -27.28
N ASP A 38 9.50 9.01 -28.60
CA ASP A 38 10.74 9.41 -29.29
C ASP A 38 10.80 10.93 -29.56
N ASN A 39 9.69 11.64 -29.33
CA ASN A 39 9.55 13.10 -29.48
C ASN A 39 9.98 13.62 -30.87
N VAL A 40 9.78 12.82 -31.92
CA VAL A 40 10.13 13.18 -33.30
C VAL A 40 9.02 14.05 -33.88
N ARG A 41 9.26 15.35 -34.01
CA ARG A 41 8.26 16.31 -34.53
C ARG A 41 7.96 16.16 -36.02
N THR A 42 8.89 15.64 -36.80
CA THR A 42 8.69 15.48 -38.25
C THR A 42 9.55 14.33 -38.73
N ILE A 43 8.97 13.47 -39.57
CA ILE A 43 9.60 12.27 -40.09
C ILE A 43 9.39 12.17 -41.60
N THR A 44 10.37 11.61 -42.32
CA THR A 44 10.27 11.41 -43.76
C THR A 44 9.26 10.30 -44.09
N SER A 45 8.61 10.38 -45.25
CA SER A 45 7.68 9.34 -45.69
C SER A 45 8.34 7.97 -45.82
N THR A 46 9.60 7.92 -46.26
CA THR A 46 10.32 6.65 -46.47
C THR A 46 10.57 5.96 -45.13
N GLU A 47 11.03 6.72 -44.14
CA GLU A 47 11.32 6.23 -42.80
C GLU A 47 10.04 5.82 -42.05
N LEU A 48 9.00 6.65 -42.10
CA LEU A 48 7.72 6.33 -41.46
C LEU A 48 7.04 5.10 -42.07
N VAL A 49 7.13 4.93 -43.40
CA VAL A 49 6.63 3.72 -44.07
C VAL A 49 7.40 2.49 -43.60
N SER A 50 8.73 2.56 -43.52
CA SER A 50 9.56 1.43 -43.05
C SER A 50 9.20 1.02 -41.63
N LEU A 51 9.14 1.98 -40.70
CA LEU A 51 8.80 1.71 -39.30
C LEU A 51 7.40 1.10 -39.14
N LEU A 52 6.43 1.55 -39.94
CA LEU A 52 5.08 1.01 -39.90
C LEU A 52 5.03 -0.40 -40.52
N ASP A 53 5.81 -0.67 -41.56
CA ASP A 53 5.85 -1.99 -42.19
C ASP A 53 6.39 -3.04 -41.23
N ASP A 54 7.46 -2.71 -40.48
CA ASP A 54 8.02 -3.57 -39.44
C ASP A 54 7.00 -3.84 -38.31
N GLU A 55 6.25 -2.82 -37.88
CA GLU A 55 5.22 -2.95 -36.85
C GLU A 55 4.04 -3.81 -37.33
N LEU A 56 3.58 -3.60 -38.57
CA LEU A 56 2.51 -4.39 -39.18
C LEU A 56 2.92 -5.86 -39.34
N TYR A 57 4.18 -6.12 -39.69
CA TYR A 57 4.73 -7.47 -39.76
C TYR A 57 4.68 -8.16 -38.39
N ALA A 58 5.21 -7.53 -37.36
CA ALA A 58 5.22 -8.07 -35.99
C ALA A 58 3.80 -8.31 -35.43
N LEU A 59 2.86 -7.41 -35.71
CA LEU A 59 1.47 -7.55 -35.25
C LEU A 59 0.72 -8.65 -36.00
N ASN A 60 0.92 -8.78 -37.31
CA ASN A 60 0.32 -9.86 -38.09
C ASN A 60 0.89 -11.24 -37.69
N GLU A 61 2.18 -11.33 -37.32
CA GLU A 61 2.75 -12.57 -36.78
C GLU A 61 2.11 -12.97 -35.44
N ARG A 62 1.91 -12.00 -34.53
CA ARG A 62 1.38 -12.24 -33.19
C ARG A 62 -0.14 -12.50 -33.13
N LEU A 63 -0.92 -11.75 -33.91
CA LEU A 63 -2.39 -11.77 -33.86
C LEU A 63 -3.02 -12.67 -34.93
N GLY A 64 -2.23 -13.10 -35.92
CA GLY A 64 -2.66 -13.94 -37.05
C GLY A 64 -2.52 -13.23 -38.39
N GLU A 65 -2.09 -13.99 -39.40
CA GLU A 65 -1.89 -13.49 -40.77
C GLU A 65 -3.16 -12.82 -41.31
N GLY A 66 -3.03 -11.59 -41.82
CA GLY A 66 -4.13 -10.85 -42.43
C GLY A 66 -4.97 -9.99 -41.47
N THR A 67 -4.57 -9.87 -40.19
CA THR A 67 -5.22 -8.96 -39.22
C THR A 67 -5.20 -7.51 -39.72
N PHE A 68 -4.07 -7.08 -40.30
CA PHE A 68 -3.92 -5.79 -40.97
C PHE A 68 -3.56 -6.01 -42.45
N PRO A 69 -4.54 -5.95 -43.38
CA PRO A 69 -4.34 -6.38 -44.77
C PRO A 69 -3.82 -5.29 -45.72
N LYS A 70 -3.77 -4.02 -45.29
CA LYS A 70 -3.28 -2.91 -46.14
C LYS A 70 -1.76 -2.74 -45.97
N THR A 71 -1.11 -2.16 -46.99
CA THR A 71 0.31 -1.80 -46.91
C THR A 71 0.51 -0.59 -45.98
N ALA A 72 1.70 -0.48 -45.38
CA ALA A 72 2.07 0.66 -44.53
C ALA A 72 1.80 2.02 -45.20
N LYS A 73 2.17 2.16 -46.48
CA LYS A 73 1.89 3.39 -47.24
C LYS A 73 0.40 3.69 -47.38
N ALA A 74 -0.43 2.67 -47.63
CA ALA A 74 -1.88 2.86 -47.74
C ALA A 74 -2.50 3.29 -46.40
N TYR A 75 -2.02 2.75 -45.28
CA TYR A 75 -2.44 3.20 -43.95
C TYR A 75 -2.04 4.67 -43.68
N LEU A 76 -0.81 5.07 -44.00
CA LEU A 76 -0.37 6.46 -43.79
C LEU A 76 -1.12 7.45 -44.69
N ASP A 77 -1.40 7.07 -45.94
CA ASP A 77 -2.22 7.89 -46.83
C ASP A 77 -3.66 8.02 -46.29
N ASP A 78 -4.26 6.94 -45.76
CA ASP A 78 -5.57 6.99 -45.08
C ASP A 78 -5.55 7.89 -43.84
N TRP A 79 -4.50 7.83 -43.02
CA TRP A 79 -4.37 8.63 -41.79
C TRP A 79 -4.13 10.11 -42.07
N SER A 80 -3.55 10.42 -43.24
CA SER A 80 -3.31 11.79 -43.71
C SER A 80 -4.42 12.35 -44.59
N ALA A 81 -5.45 11.54 -44.90
CA ALA A 81 -6.60 11.99 -45.66
C ALA A 81 -7.31 13.16 -44.95
N PRO A 82 -7.86 14.15 -45.68
CA PRO A 82 -8.56 15.30 -45.09
C PRO A 82 -9.71 14.89 -44.17
N GLU A 83 -10.34 13.75 -44.48
CA GLU A 83 -11.37 13.17 -43.63
C GLU A 83 -10.76 12.71 -42.30
N ALA A 84 -9.73 11.88 -42.28
CA ALA A 84 -9.12 11.39 -41.03
C ALA A 84 -8.47 12.52 -40.23
N GLY A 85 -7.59 13.30 -40.87
CA GLY A 85 -6.93 14.47 -40.28
C GLY A 85 -6.05 14.14 -39.08
N TRP A 86 -5.46 12.94 -39.03
CA TRP A 86 -4.60 12.50 -37.92
C TRP A 86 -3.13 12.87 -38.17
N LEU A 87 -2.68 12.65 -39.40
CA LEU A 87 -1.36 13.06 -39.86
C LEU A 87 -1.47 14.20 -40.87
N ARG A 88 -0.48 15.09 -40.85
CA ARG A 88 -0.30 16.12 -41.87
C ARG A 88 0.86 15.73 -42.78
N LYS A 89 0.56 15.54 -44.06
CA LYS A 89 1.56 15.32 -45.11
C LYS A 89 1.92 16.64 -45.79
N TYR A 90 3.19 17.02 -45.80
CA TYR A 90 3.64 18.26 -46.44
C TYR A 90 5.06 18.12 -47.01
N TYR A 91 5.44 19.06 -47.89
CA TYR A 91 6.77 19.11 -48.49
C TYR A 91 7.54 20.28 -47.89
N PRO A 92 8.59 20.04 -47.07
CA PRO A 92 9.46 21.10 -46.57
C PRO A 92 10.15 21.84 -47.71
N ALA A 93 10.46 23.12 -47.50
CA ALA A 93 11.17 23.92 -48.49
C ALA A 93 12.57 23.35 -48.76
N GLY A 94 12.85 22.96 -50.00
CA GLY A 94 14.15 22.43 -50.42
C GLY A 94 14.29 20.91 -50.34
N SER A 95 13.22 20.17 -50.00
CA SER A 95 13.18 18.70 -50.10
C SER A 95 12.11 18.25 -51.09
N ASP A 96 12.43 17.24 -51.90
CA ASP A 96 11.48 16.56 -52.79
C ASP A 96 10.76 15.39 -52.08
N GLU A 97 11.07 15.17 -50.80
CA GLU A 97 10.49 14.10 -50.01
C GLU A 97 9.31 14.59 -49.14
N PRO A 98 8.16 13.89 -49.18
CA PRO A 98 7.05 14.21 -48.31
C PRO A 98 7.40 13.87 -46.86
N HIS A 99 7.08 14.79 -45.95
CA HIS A 99 7.24 14.63 -44.51
C HIS A 99 5.87 14.52 -43.85
N PHE A 100 5.83 13.81 -42.72
CA PHE A 100 4.65 13.63 -41.89
C PHE A 100 4.86 14.27 -40.52
N ASP A 101 3.79 14.85 -40.01
CA ASP A 101 3.68 15.42 -38.66
C ASP A 101 2.34 15.00 -38.04
N ALA A 102 2.33 14.76 -36.73
CA ALA A 102 1.13 14.41 -35.99
C ALA A 102 0.31 15.66 -35.71
N THR A 103 -0.99 15.58 -35.95
CA THR A 103 -1.89 16.70 -35.61
C THR A 103 -2.14 16.74 -34.09
N PRO A 104 -2.50 17.90 -33.52
CA PRO A 104 -2.89 18.00 -32.10
C PRO A 104 -4.07 17.10 -31.71
N ALA A 105 -4.84 16.63 -32.68
CA ALA A 105 -5.92 15.67 -32.45
C ALA A 105 -5.40 14.29 -32.01
N VAL A 106 -4.25 13.86 -32.53
CA VAL A 106 -3.59 12.60 -32.15
C VAL A 106 -3.10 12.69 -30.71
N GLU A 107 -2.42 13.79 -30.35
CA GLU A 107 -1.97 14.03 -28.97
C GLU A 107 -3.14 14.03 -27.98
N LYS A 108 -4.26 14.68 -28.33
CA LYS A 108 -5.48 14.66 -27.50
C LYS A 108 -6.05 13.24 -27.33
N ALA A 109 -6.08 12.45 -28.39
CA ALA A 109 -6.58 11.08 -28.32
C ALA A 109 -5.65 10.18 -27.49
N ILE A 110 -4.33 10.30 -27.67
CA ILE A 110 -3.31 9.61 -26.87
C ILE A 110 -3.41 10.00 -25.39
N SER A 111 -3.49 11.31 -25.11
CA SER A 111 -3.65 11.81 -23.74
C SER A 111 -4.91 11.26 -23.09
N TRP A 112 -6.01 11.16 -23.84
CA TRP A 112 -7.25 10.56 -23.35
C TRP A 112 -7.07 9.06 -23.06
N VAL A 113 -6.45 8.29 -23.96
CA VAL A 113 -6.19 6.86 -23.71
C VAL A 113 -5.25 6.64 -22.53
N ARG A 114 -4.22 7.46 -22.36
CA ARG A 114 -3.37 7.45 -21.16
C ARG A 114 -4.16 7.78 -19.90
N SER A 115 -5.16 8.66 -19.98
CA SER A 115 -6.05 8.96 -18.85
C SER A 115 -7.03 7.84 -18.51
N LEU A 116 -7.27 6.87 -19.40
CA LEU A 116 -8.07 5.67 -19.10
C LEU A 116 -7.31 4.66 -18.24
N GLN A 117 -5.98 4.71 -18.24
CA GLN A 117 -5.19 3.90 -17.32
C GLN A 117 -5.41 4.43 -15.90
N ALA A 118 -5.87 3.57 -15.00
CA ALA A 118 -6.02 3.91 -13.59
C ALA A 118 -4.69 4.44 -13.06
N ARG A 119 -4.70 5.64 -12.49
CA ARG A 119 -3.48 6.19 -11.91
C ARG A 119 -3.26 5.49 -10.59
N SER A 120 -2.07 4.91 -10.41
CA SER A 120 -1.71 4.33 -9.12
C SER A 120 -1.66 5.41 -8.04
N PHE A 121 -1.19 6.63 -8.36
CA PHE A 121 -1.04 7.73 -7.41
C PHE A 121 -1.83 8.99 -7.81
N VAL A 122 -2.60 9.50 -6.85
CA VAL A 122 -3.38 10.74 -6.98
C VAL A 122 -2.89 11.72 -5.92
N GLY A 123 -2.03 12.67 -6.30
CA GLY A 123 -1.46 13.67 -5.39
C GLY A 123 -2.44 14.80 -5.03
N THR A 124 -3.51 14.46 -4.30
CA THR A 124 -4.60 15.38 -3.90
C THR A 124 -4.09 16.55 -3.05
N GLU A 125 -3.18 16.30 -2.11
CA GLU A 125 -2.58 17.31 -1.24
C GLU A 125 -1.75 18.35 -2.03
N SER A 126 -0.88 17.89 -2.93
CA SER A 126 -0.05 18.77 -3.77
C SER A 126 -0.90 19.67 -4.67
N ARG A 127 -1.98 19.14 -5.25
CA ARG A 127 -2.93 19.93 -6.03
C ARG A 127 -3.65 20.97 -5.17
N LEU A 128 -4.11 20.61 -3.95
CA LEU A 128 -4.77 21.57 -3.07
C LEU A 128 -3.83 22.71 -2.67
N ASN A 129 -2.59 22.39 -2.29
CA ASN A 129 -1.58 23.40 -1.97
C ASN A 129 -1.33 24.33 -3.16
N THR A 130 -1.24 23.79 -4.38
CA THR A 130 -1.09 24.57 -5.62
C THR A 130 -2.29 25.49 -5.87
N ILE A 131 -3.52 24.98 -5.70
CA ILE A 131 -4.76 25.77 -5.79
C ILE A 131 -4.72 26.92 -4.79
N PHE A 132 -4.30 26.65 -3.55
CA PHE A 132 -4.21 27.66 -2.50
C PHE A 132 -3.15 28.71 -2.80
N GLU A 133 -1.98 28.30 -3.26
CA GLU A 133 -0.92 29.21 -3.73
C GLU A 133 -1.40 30.07 -4.89
N LEU A 134 -2.13 29.52 -5.85
CA LEU A 134 -2.69 30.29 -6.97
C LEU A 134 -3.75 31.28 -6.51
N LEU A 135 -4.64 30.89 -5.60
CA LEU A 135 -5.62 31.81 -4.99
C LEU A 135 -4.91 32.94 -4.22
N ARG A 136 -3.89 32.62 -3.43
CA ARG A 136 -3.05 33.59 -2.73
C ARG A 136 -2.34 34.52 -3.72
N GLN A 137 -1.79 33.99 -4.80
CA GLN A 137 -1.13 34.79 -5.84
C GLN A 137 -2.10 35.70 -6.59
N MET A 138 -3.35 35.29 -6.79
CA MET A 138 -4.40 36.11 -7.42
C MET A 138 -4.91 37.21 -6.49
N VAL A 139 -5.10 36.91 -5.22
CA VAL A 139 -5.62 37.87 -4.21
C VAL A 139 -4.52 38.84 -3.77
N TYR A 140 -3.35 38.32 -3.39
CA TYR A 140 -2.23 39.14 -2.92
C TYR A 140 -1.42 39.76 -4.06
N GLY A 141 -1.63 39.34 -5.31
CA GLY A 141 -1.13 40.05 -6.49
C GLY A 141 -1.89 41.34 -6.79
N ALA A 142 -2.99 41.62 -6.08
CA ALA A 142 -3.87 42.75 -6.29
C ALA A 142 -4.11 43.63 -5.04
N GLU A 143 -3.49 43.36 -3.89
CA GLU A 143 -3.86 43.98 -2.60
C GLU A 143 -2.64 44.50 -1.82
N GLY A 144 -2.63 45.78 -1.48
CA GLY A 144 -1.59 46.46 -0.71
C GLY A 144 -2.05 46.79 0.72
N ASP A 145 -1.64 46.00 1.71
CA ASP A 145 -1.69 46.32 3.15
C ASP A 145 -0.75 45.35 3.94
N PRO A 146 -0.05 45.75 5.03
CA PRO A 146 1.32 45.34 5.30
C PRO A 146 1.56 44.40 6.51
N GLU A 147 0.64 44.21 7.45
CA GLU A 147 1.04 43.64 8.76
C GLU A 147 1.05 42.10 8.84
N VAL A 148 0.21 41.39 8.08
CA VAL A 148 0.12 39.91 8.19
C VAL A 148 1.19 39.20 7.32
N ARG A 149 1.87 39.94 6.46
CA ARG A 149 2.86 39.44 5.49
C ARG A 149 4.26 39.19 6.11
N LEU A 150 4.54 39.70 7.32
CA LEU A 150 5.90 39.96 7.84
C LEU A 150 6.83 38.74 8.08
N GLU A 151 6.30 37.56 8.38
CA GLU A 151 7.13 36.37 8.65
C GLU A 151 7.41 35.53 7.40
N GLU A 152 6.46 35.42 6.49
CA GLU A 152 6.66 34.80 5.17
C GLU A 152 7.49 35.72 4.23
N LEU A 153 7.45 37.04 4.48
CA LEU A 153 8.21 38.08 3.79
C LEU A 153 9.73 37.96 3.90
N ARG A 154 10.28 37.36 4.95
CA ARG A 154 11.76 37.36 5.15
C ARG A 154 12.50 36.47 4.16
N ARG A 155 11.90 35.35 3.74
CA ARG A 155 12.47 34.44 2.74
C ARG A 155 12.25 34.97 1.33
N ARG A 156 11.06 35.52 1.06
CA ARG A 156 10.75 36.23 -0.19
C ARG A 156 11.56 37.53 -0.34
N ARG A 157 12.05 38.12 0.77
CA ARG A 157 12.85 39.36 0.82
C ARG A 157 14.07 39.32 -0.09
N HIS A 158 14.73 38.17 -0.20
CA HIS A 158 15.96 38.09 -0.98
C HIS A 158 15.69 38.07 -2.50
N GLU A 159 14.64 37.38 -2.92
CA GLU A 159 14.16 37.40 -4.31
C GLU A 159 13.56 38.78 -4.65
N LEU A 160 12.84 39.38 -3.69
CA LEU A 160 12.32 40.74 -3.79
C LEU A 160 13.40 41.82 -3.69
N ASP A 161 14.58 41.64 -3.09
CA ASP A 161 15.64 42.69 -3.09
C ASP A 161 16.12 42.98 -4.53
N VAL A 162 16.11 41.95 -5.39
CA VAL A 162 16.36 42.07 -6.83
C VAL A 162 15.20 42.80 -7.52
N GLU A 163 13.96 42.43 -7.18
CA GLU A 163 12.73 43.02 -7.74
C GLU A 163 12.45 44.45 -7.21
N ILE A 164 12.86 44.79 -5.98
CA ILE A 164 12.80 46.10 -5.31
C ILE A 164 13.77 47.06 -5.99
N ALA A 165 14.97 46.61 -6.37
CA ALA A 165 15.86 47.43 -7.19
C ALA A 165 15.25 47.76 -8.57
N GLU A 166 14.28 46.97 -9.05
CA GLU A 166 13.51 47.23 -10.28
C GLU A 166 12.24 48.07 -10.01
N ALA A 167 11.56 47.87 -8.89
CA ALA A 167 10.39 48.63 -8.46
C ALA A 167 10.71 50.03 -7.90
N GLU A 168 11.87 50.23 -7.27
CA GLU A 168 12.42 51.55 -6.89
C GLU A 168 12.73 52.41 -8.13
N ARG A 169 12.94 51.76 -9.28
CA ARG A 169 12.98 52.41 -10.60
C ARG A 169 11.58 52.64 -11.20
N GLY A 170 10.51 52.26 -10.50
CA GLY A 170 9.11 52.47 -10.87
C GLY A 170 8.45 51.32 -11.62
N ASN A 171 9.09 50.16 -11.78
CA ASN A 171 8.49 49.00 -12.43
C ASN A 171 7.86 48.05 -11.39
N VAL A 172 6.56 48.22 -11.13
CA VAL A 172 5.77 47.20 -10.44
C VAL A 172 5.12 46.33 -11.51
N ASP A 173 5.48 45.05 -11.56
CA ASP A 173 4.88 44.09 -12.48
C ASP A 173 3.51 43.65 -11.94
N VAL A 174 2.51 44.52 -12.13
CA VAL A 174 1.11 44.22 -11.79
C VAL A 174 0.62 43.17 -12.77
N LEU A 175 0.06 42.07 -12.26
CA LEU A 175 -0.59 41.08 -13.11
C LEU A 175 -1.64 41.77 -13.97
N ASP A 176 -1.40 41.80 -15.27
CA ASP A 176 -2.33 42.35 -16.22
C ASP A 176 -3.62 41.53 -16.23
N ALA A 177 -4.68 42.12 -16.76
CA ALA A 177 -5.99 41.47 -16.78
C ALA A 177 -5.97 40.14 -17.58
N ALA A 178 -5.01 39.90 -18.47
CA ALA A 178 -4.84 38.63 -19.16
C ALA A 178 -4.26 37.55 -18.23
N SER A 179 -3.22 37.88 -17.47
CA SER A 179 -2.61 36.97 -16.50
C SER A 179 -3.59 36.57 -15.38
N GLN A 180 -4.45 37.51 -14.94
CA GLN A 180 -5.49 37.20 -13.95
C GLN A 180 -6.54 36.22 -14.49
N ARG A 181 -6.94 36.36 -15.76
CA ARG A 181 -7.87 35.43 -16.42
C ARG A 181 -7.25 34.04 -16.60
N ASP A 182 -5.99 33.98 -17.05
CA ASP A 182 -5.25 32.72 -17.21
C ASP A 182 -5.16 31.95 -15.89
N ARG A 183 -4.75 32.63 -14.80
CA ARG A 183 -4.68 32.01 -13.46
C ARG A 183 -6.05 31.56 -12.96
N TYR A 184 -7.11 32.31 -13.20
CA TYR A 184 -8.47 31.89 -12.85
C TYR A 184 -8.91 30.63 -13.62
N GLN A 185 -8.57 30.54 -14.90
CA GLN A 185 -8.84 29.34 -15.72
C GLN A 185 -8.08 28.13 -15.21
N GLN A 186 -6.79 28.30 -14.88
CA GLN A 186 -5.96 27.25 -14.28
C GLN A 186 -6.55 26.77 -12.95
N PHE A 187 -6.85 27.69 -12.02
CA PHE A 187 -7.52 27.39 -10.76
C PHE A 187 -8.83 26.62 -10.99
N SER A 188 -9.66 27.09 -11.91
CA SER A 188 -10.95 26.47 -12.21
C SER A 188 -10.81 25.07 -12.81
N SER A 189 -9.75 24.80 -13.58
CA SER A 189 -9.45 23.46 -14.08
C SER A 189 -9.04 22.54 -12.94
N MET A 190 -8.00 22.94 -12.19
CA MET A 190 -7.46 22.15 -11.07
C MET A 190 -8.52 21.83 -10.02
N ALA A 191 -9.40 22.78 -9.72
CA ALA A 191 -10.45 22.60 -8.73
C ALA A 191 -11.50 21.55 -9.16
N ARG A 192 -11.77 21.44 -10.47
CA ARG A 192 -12.64 20.40 -11.04
C ARG A 192 -11.93 19.06 -11.15
N ASP A 193 -10.65 19.06 -11.52
CA ASP A 193 -9.82 17.85 -11.57
C ASP A 193 -9.76 17.21 -10.18
N LEU A 194 -9.60 18.00 -9.12
CA LEU A 194 -9.61 17.51 -7.74
C LEU A 194 -10.93 16.80 -7.35
N LEU A 195 -12.08 17.26 -7.86
CA LEU A 195 -13.37 16.56 -7.66
C LEU A 195 -13.41 15.20 -8.39
N SER A 196 -12.77 15.12 -9.56
CA SER A 196 -12.61 13.85 -10.28
C SER A 196 -11.70 12.90 -9.53
N ASP A 197 -10.59 13.43 -8.99
CA ASP A 197 -9.62 12.70 -8.18
C ASP A 197 -10.32 12.03 -6.97
N PHE A 198 -11.26 12.69 -6.27
CA PHE A 198 -12.03 12.05 -5.19
C PHE A 198 -12.91 10.89 -5.64
N ARG A 199 -13.53 11.00 -6.82
CA ARG A 199 -14.33 9.90 -7.38
C ARG A 199 -13.46 8.71 -7.74
N GLU A 200 -12.24 8.95 -8.21
CA GLU A 200 -11.26 7.90 -8.49
C GLU A 200 -10.83 7.21 -7.18
N VAL A 201 -10.52 7.96 -6.13
CA VAL A 201 -10.20 7.42 -4.80
C VAL A 201 -11.38 6.58 -4.24
N GLU A 202 -12.61 7.09 -4.32
CA GLU A 202 -13.81 6.37 -3.91
C GLU A 202 -14.00 5.06 -4.69
N ALA A 203 -13.77 5.09 -6.02
CA ALA A 203 -13.84 3.89 -6.85
C ALA A 203 -12.76 2.86 -6.48
N ASN A 204 -11.54 3.31 -6.20
CA ASN A 204 -10.44 2.45 -5.75
C ASN A 204 -10.79 1.77 -4.42
N PHE A 205 -11.34 2.49 -3.44
CA PHE A 205 -11.82 1.89 -2.19
C PHE A 205 -12.94 0.88 -2.39
N ARG A 206 -13.85 1.09 -3.36
CA ARG A 206 -14.88 0.08 -3.70
C ARG A 206 -14.30 -1.18 -4.33
N ILE A 207 -13.27 -1.05 -5.16
CA ILE A 207 -12.58 -2.20 -5.75
C ILE A 207 -11.89 -2.99 -4.64
N LEU A 208 -11.20 -2.30 -3.73
CA LEU A 208 -10.57 -2.89 -2.56
C LEU A 208 -11.60 -3.61 -1.66
N ASP A 209 -12.76 -3.00 -1.39
CA ASP A 209 -13.87 -3.65 -0.67
C ASP A 209 -14.28 -4.98 -1.33
N ARG A 210 -14.43 -4.96 -2.66
CA ARG A 210 -14.83 -6.15 -3.40
C ARG A 210 -13.76 -7.24 -3.33
N GLN A 211 -12.50 -6.88 -3.54
CA GLN A 211 -11.36 -7.79 -3.45
C GLN A 211 -11.24 -8.39 -2.05
N LEU A 212 -11.43 -7.57 -1.01
CA LEU A 212 -11.44 -8.02 0.38
C LEU A 212 -12.54 -9.06 0.60
N ARG A 213 -13.77 -8.80 0.14
CA ARG A 213 -14.87 -9.77 0.23
C ARG A 213 -14.58 -11.06 -0.52
N GLU A 214 -13.99 -10.96 -1.71
CA GLU A 214 -13.61 -12.12 -2.52
C GLU A 214 -12.56 -12.97 -1.78
N LYS A 215 -11.50 -12.35 -1.25
CA LYS A 215 -10.47 -13.02 -0.44
C LYS A 215 -11.07 -13.67 0.80
N VAL A 216 -11.89 -12.93 1.53
CA VAL A 216 -12.55 -13.38 2.75
C VAL A 216 -13.51 -14.55 2.50
N ALA A 217 -14.29 -14.52 1.41
CA ALA A 217 -15.20 -15.60 1.05
C ALA A 217 -14.47 -16.86 0.58
N ALA A 218 -13.29 -16.70 -0.04
CA ALA A 218 -12.44 -17.80 -0.48
C ALA A 218 -11.52 -18.35 0.64
N TRP A 219 -11.49 -17.70 1.81
CA TRP A 219 -10.55 -18.04 2.88
C TRP A 219 -10.94 -19.32 3.63
N SER A 220 -9.97 -20.22 3.78
CA SER A 220 -10.12 -21.47 4.55
C SER A 220 -9.08 -21.65 5.66
N GLY A 221 -8.17 -20.69 5.84
CA GLY A 221 -7.11 -20.71 6.85
C GLY A 221 -7.55 -20.19 8.22
N SER A 222 -6.60 -19.99 9.12
CA SER A 222 -6.88 -19.48 10.47
C SER A 222 -7.18 -17.98 10.49
N LYS A 223 -7.84 -17.50 11.55
CA LYS A 223 -8.16 -16.07 11.75
C LYS A 223 -6.90 -15.19 11.75
N GLY A 224 -5.82 -15.65 12.39
CA GLY A 224 -4.57 -14.90 12.49
C GLY A 224 -3.93 -14.67 11.12
N GLU A 225 -3.90 -15.70 10.28
CA GLU A 225 -3.35 -15.60 8.92
C GLU A 225 -4.20 -14.70 8.01
N LEU A 226 -5.53 -14.74 8.11
CA LEU A 226 -6.41 -13.81 7.37
C LEU A 226 -6.18 -12.38 7.85
N LEU A 227 -6.02 -12.19 9.16
CA LEU A 227 -5.78 -10.88 9.74
C LEU A 227 -4.43 -10.34 9.30
N ASP A 228 -3.37 -11.15 9.30
CA ASP A 228 -2.04 -10.77 8.82
C ASP A 228 -2.03 -10.47 7.33
N GLU A 229 -2.74 -11.24 6.50
CA GLU A 229 -2.81 -10.97 5.05
C GLU A 229 -3.64 -9.70 4.76
N VAL A 230 -4.79 -9.53 5.43
CA VAL A 230 -5.68 -8.39 5.18
C VAL A 230 -5.21 -7.11 5.85
N LEU A 231 -4.70 -7.17 7.08
CA LEU A 231 -4.14 -6.00 7.76
C LEU A 231 -2.76 -5.66 7.23
N GLY A 232 -1.94 -6.65 6.85
CA GLY A 232 -0.68 -6.40 6.14
C GLY A 232 -0.90 -5.65 4.81
N ASP A 233 -1.97 -6.00 4.08
CA ASP A 233 -2.40 -5.25 2.88
C ASP A 233 -3.09 -3.90 3.21
N ARG A 234 -3.68 -3.74 4.41
CA ARG A 234 -4.45 -2.54 4.81
C ARG A 234 -3.57 -1.44 5.40
N ASP A 235 -2.56 -1.78 6.19
CA ASP A 235 -1.50 -0.85 6.55
C ASP A 235 -0.84 -0.34 5.26
N ALA A 236 -0.69 -1.20 4.24
CA ALA A 236 -0.25 -0.77 2.91
C ALA A 236 -1.23 0.16 2.14
N ILE A 237 -2.49 0.32 2.56
CA ILE A 237 -3.48 1.24 1.94
C ILE A 237 -3.65 2.53 2.74
N ALA A 238 -3.70 2.46 4.08
CA ALA A 238 -3.72 3.64 4.94
C ALA A 238 -2.36 4.36 4.93
N ASP A 239 -1.26 3.60 5.01
CA ASP A 239 0.11 4.09 4.81
C ASP A 239 0.52 4.13 3.34
N SER A 240 -0.40 3.82 2.41
CA SER A 240 -0.15 4.16 1.01
C SER A 240 0.02 5.67 0.87
N ASP A 241 0.87 6.09 -0.05
CA ASP A 241 1.07 7.50 -0.38
C ASP A 241 -0.26 8.22 -0.68
N GLN A 242 -1.29 7.48 -1.13
CA GLN A 242 -2.64 7.93 -1.46
C GLN A 242 -3.52 8.08 -0.21
N GLY A 243 -3.48 7.12 0.72
CA GLY A 243 -4.21 7.18 1.98
C GLY A 243 -3.68 8.28 2.89
N THR A 244 -2.35 8.39 2.98
CA THR A 244 -1.66 9.43 3.75
C THR A 244 -1.95 10.82 3.17
N SER A 245 -1.83 11.00 1.84
CA SER A 245 -2.15 12.30 1.21
C SER A 245 -3.64 12.65 1.26
N PHE A 246 -4.54 11.67 1.16
CA PHE A 246 -5.98 11.90 1.35
C PHE A 246 -6.32 12.27 2.80
N GLN A 247 -5.72 11.61 3.78
CA GLN A 247 -5.96 11.91 5.19
C GLN A 247 -5.39 13.29 5.56
N ALA A 248 -4.17 13.61 5.13
CA ALA A 248 -3.58 14.94 5.30
C ALA A 248 -4.45 16.03 4.62
N PHE A 249 -4.99 15.75 3.44
CA PHE A 249 -5.95 16.60 2.76
C PHE A 249 -7.25 16.79 3.57
N TYR A 250 -7.81 15.70 4.08
CA TYR A 250 -9.05 15.72 4.85
C TYR A 250 -8.88 16.51 6.16
N ASP A 251 -7.78 16.29 6.86
CA ASP A 251 -7.41 17.01 8.08
C ASP A 251 -7.18 18.50 7.77
N PHE A 252 -6.56 18.81 6.63
CA PHE A 252 -6.40 20.18 6.16
C PHE A 252 -7.75 20.85 5.86
N LEU A 253 -8.68 20.15 5.18
CA LEU A 253 -10.01 20.67 4.90
C LEU A 253 -10.84 20.85 6.16
N LEU A 254 -10.63 20.04 7.20
CA LEU A 254 -11.33 20.17 8.49
C LEU A 254 -10.77 21.29 9.37
N SER A 255 -9.59 21.82 9.06
CA SER A 255 -8.98 22.93 9.80
C SER A 255 -9.84 24.20 9.68
N PRO A 256 -10.38 24.75 10.78
CA PRO A 256 -11.24 25.93 10.75
C PRO A 256 -10.53 27.15 10.15
N ASP A 257 -9.27 27.36 10.50
CA ASP A 257 -8.46 28.48 10.02
C ASP A 257 -8.27 28.43 8.49
N LYS A 258 -8.08 27.23 7.94
CA LYS A 258 -7.90 27.03 6.49
C LYS A 258 -9.21 27.17 5.72
N GLN A 259 -10.32 26.73 6.29
CA GLN A 259 -11.64 26.94 5.70
C GLN A 259 -11.98 28.44 5.62
N ASP A 260 -11.71 29.19 6.68
CA ASP A 260 -11.96 30.63 6.72
C ASP A 260 -11.05 31.39 5.74
N GLU A 261 -9.77 31.04 5.66
CA GLU A 261 -8.83 31.60 4.68
C GLU A 261 -9.30 31.28 3.25
N LEU A 262 -9.62 30.03 2.94
CA LEU A 262 -10.09 29.60 1.62
C LEU A 262 -11.36 30.36 1.21
N LYS A 263 -12.34 30.46 2.11
CA LYS A 263 -13.58 31.20 1.88
C LYS A 263 -13.31 32.67 1.59
N GLY A 264 -12.43 33.30 2.37
CA GLY A 264 -12.01 34.68 2.15
C GLY A 264 -11.35 34.89 0.78
N LEU A 265 -10.44 33.98 0.40
CA LEU A 265 -9.77 34.03 -0.91
C LEU A 265 -10.76 33.85 -2.07
N LEU A 266 -11.67 32.87 -1.97
CA LEU A 266 -12.70 32.63 -2.99
C LEU A 266 -13.63 33.84 -3.15
N ASP A 267 -14.06 34.45 -2.03
CA ASP A 267 -14.91 35.65 -2.08
C ASP A 267 -14.19 36.84 -2.73
N ARG A 268 -12.88 37.04 -2.47
CA ARG A 268 -12.08 38.10 -3.09
C ARG A 268 -11.82 37.86 -4.58
N VAL A 269 -11.50 36.63 -4.98
CA VAL A 269 -11.33 36.29 -6.42
C VAL A 269 -12.62 36.56 -7.21
N GLN A 270 -13.78 36.31 -6.62
CA GLN A 270 -15.08 36.61 -7.23
C GLN A 270 -15.36 38.11 -7.32
N GLN A 271 -14.64 38.96 -6.58
CA GLN A 271 -14.74 40.41 -6.66
C GLN A 271 -13.79 41.04 -7.68
N LEU A 272 -12.81 40.30 -8.22
CA LEU A 272 -11.88 40.83 -9.23
C LEU A 272 -12.61 41.25 -10.51
N ASP A 273 -12.38 42.49 -10.95
CA ASP A 273 -13.01 43.08 -12.13
C ASP A 273 -12.47 42.50 -13.45
N ALA A 274 -11.26 41.91 -13.44
CA ALA A 274 -10.63 41.35 -14.63
C ALA A 274 -11.27 40.04 -15.13
N ILE A 275 -12.13 39.40 -14.34
CA ILE A 275 -12.72 38.09 -14.67
C ILE A 275 -14.15 38.32 -15.17
N ASP A 276 -14.34 38.31 -16.49
CA ASP A 276 -15.66 38.57 -17.11
C ASP A 276 -16.62 37.37 -16.97
N GLU A 277 -16.11 36.12 -17.08
CA GLU A 277 -16.88 34.88 -16.91
C GLU A 277 -16.57 34.22 -15.57
N LYS A 278 -17.26 34.67 -14.52
CA LYS A 278 -17.17 34.07 -13.19
C LYS A 278 -18.09 32.86 -13.10
N ASP A 279 -17.55 31.68 -12.82
CA ASP A 279 -18.36 30.49 -12.51
C ASP A 279 -18.89 30.61 -11.07
N PRO A 280 -20.22 30.75 -10.85
CA PRO A 280 -20.79 30.88 -9.52
C PRO A 280 -20.56 29.62 -8.66
N ARG A 281 -20.34 28.46 -9.29
CA ARG A 281 -20.07 27.19 -8.60
C ARG A 281 -18.71 27.22 -7.91
N MET A 282 -17.74 27.91 -8.51
CA MET A 282 -16.38 27.98 -7.99
C MET A 282 -16.32 28.65 -6.60
N ARG A 283 -17.27 29.53 -6.30
CA ARG A 283 -17.42 30.12 -4.96
C ARG A 283 -17.75 29.09 -3.88
N ARG A 284 -18.44 28.01 -4.25
CA ARG A 284 -18.93 26.97 -3.32
C ARG A 284 -18.17 25.65 -3.46
N ILE A 285 -17.10 25.60 -4.25
CA ILE A 285 -16.42 24.35 -4.58
C ILE A 285 -15.81 23.65 -3.35
N HIS A 286 -15.47 24.40 -2.30
CA HIS A 286 -15.01 23.84 -1.04
C HIS A 286 -16.07 22.98 -0.33
N PHE A 287 -17.37 23.30 -0.49
CA PHE A 287 -18.45 22.45 0.01
C PHE A 287 -18.54 21.15 -0.81
N ASP A 288 -18.35 21.24 -2.12
CA ASP A 288 -18.35 20.06 -2.99
C ASP A 288 -17.16 19.13 -2.67
N TRP A 289 -16.00 19.69 -2.30
CA TRP A 289 -14.84 18.91 -1.81
C TRP A 289 -15.12 18.23 -0.47
N LEU A 290 -15.71 18.95 0.50
CA LEU A 290 -16.08 18.38 1.80
C LEU A 290 -17.09 17.23 1.66
N ASP A 291 -18.14 17.43 0.86
CA ASP A 291 -19.17 16.42 0.58
C ASP A 291 -18.59 15.20 -0.18
N ALA A 292 -17.64 15.43 -1.10
CA ALA A 292 -16.91 14.32 -1.73
C ALA A 292 -16.07 13.53 -0.71
N CYS A 293 -15.35 14.21 0.17
CA CYS A 293 -14.56 13.57 1.22
C CYS A 293 -15.39 12.80 2.25
N GLU A 294 -16.52 13.36 2.67
CA GLU A 294 -17.43 12.71 3.63
C GLU A 294 -17.94 11.39 3.06
N ARG A 295 -18.34 11.35 1.78
CA ARG A 295 -18.72 10.11 1.09
C ARG A 295 -17.60 9.06 1.03
N THR A 296 -16.37 9.50 0.76
CA THR A 296 -15.21 8.60 0.76
C THR A 296 -14.96 8.03 2.16
N GLN A 297 -15.01 8.87 3.20
CA GLN A 297 -14.86 8.46 4.60
C GLN A 297 -15.96 7.51 5.06
N ASP A 298 -17.22 7.75 4.67
CA ASP A 298 -18.32 6.84 4.96
C ASP A 298 -18.12 5.47 4.32
N THR A 299 -17.57 5.43 3.11
CA THR A 299 -17.21 4.18 2.42
C THR A 299 -16.13 3.41 3.19
N VAL A 300 -15.10 4.12 3.68
CA VAL A 300 -14.02 3.52 4.50
C VAL A 300 -14.54 3.01 5.85
N ARG A 301 -15.45 3.76 6.50
CA ARG A 301 -16.11 3.33 7.74
C ARG A 301 -16.96 2.09 7.53
N LEU A 302 -17.77 2.07 6.47
CA LEU A 302 -18.60 0.92 6.13
C LEU A 302 -17.76 -0.35 5.92
N LEU A 303 -16.63 -0.24 5.21
CA LEU A 303 -15.69 -1.33 5.00
C LEU A 303 -15.10 -1.83 6.32
N SER A 304 -14.69 -0.91 7.19
CA SER A 304 -14.14 -1.24 8.51
C SER A 304 -15.16 -1.96 9.39
N ASP A 305 -16.40 -1.47 9.43
CA ASP A 305 -17.49 -2.08 10.20
C ASP A 305 -17.86 -3.47 9.66
N GLN A 306 -17.83 -3.67 8.34
CA GLN A 306 -18.11 -4.96 7.73
C GLN A 306 -17.01 -5.98 7.96
N LEU A 307 -15.74 -5.59 7.89
CA LEU A 307 -14.63 -6.45 8.26
C LEU A 307 -14.73 -6.88 9.72
N ARG A 308 -14.98 -5.93 10.62
CA ARG A 308 -15.18 -6.22 12.04
C ARG A 308 -16.34 -7.20 12.25
N ARG A 309 -17.48 -6.95 11.61
CA ARG A 309 -18.66 -7.83 11.69
C ARG A 309 -18.37 -9.22 11.14
N PHE A 310 -17.62 -9.33 10.05
CA PHE A 310 -17.23 -10.62 9.49
C PHE A 310 -16.34 -11.42 10.45
N LEU A 311 -15.35 -10.76 11.06
CA LEU A 311 -14.48 -11.35 12.08
C LEU A 311 -15.27 -11.79 13.32
N ASP A 312 -16.27 -11.00 13.71
CA ASP A 312 -17.16 -11.31 14.84
C ASP A 312 -18.09 -12.51 14.51
N ASP A 313 -18.63 -12.59 13.29
CA ASP A 313 -19.52 -13.66 12.85
C ASP A 313 -18.79 -15.02 12.70
N GLN A 314 -17.53 -15.02 12.26
CA GLN A 314 -16.66 -16.22 12.21
C GLN A 314 -16.36 -16.78 13.61
N ALA A 315 -16.08 -15.90 14.59
CA ALA A 315 -15.85 -16.32 15.97
C ALA A 315 -17.08 -17.02 16.58
N TRP A 316 -18.29 -16.64 16.16
CA TRP A 316 -19.51 -17.33 16.59
C TRP A 316 -19.61 -18.75 16.01
N LEU A 317 -19.25 -18.95 14.74
CA LEU A 317 -19.25 -20.26 14.09
C LEU A 317 -18.19 -21.20 14.67
N GLU A 318 -16.99 -20.71 14.96
CA GLU A 318 -15.93 -21.50 15.60
C GLU A 318 -16.31 -21.90 17.03
N ASN A 319 -16.80 -20.96 17.84
CA ASN A 319 -17.29 -21.25 19.18
C ASN A 319 -18.44 -22.27 19.17
N ARG A 320 -19.35 -22.16 18.18
CA ARG A 320 -20.40 -23.16 17.98
C ARG A 320 -19.81 -24.52 17.63
N ARG A 321 -18.81 -24.60 16.76
CA ARG A 321 -18.16 -25.84 16.38
C ARG A 321 -17.42 -26.50 17.54
N VAL A 322 -16.75 -25.72 18.39
CA VAL A 322 -16.15 -26.21 19.65
C VAL A 322 -17.22 -26.82 20.54
N MET A 323 -18.36 -26.15 20.71
CA MET A 323 -19.47 -26.67 21.52
C MET A 323 -20.13 -27.90 20.90
N ASP A 324 -20.17 -28.02 19.57
CA ASP A 324 -20.69 -29.21 18.87
C ASP A 324 -19.69 -30.39 18.99
N LEU A 325 -18.38 -30.13 18.91
CA LEU A 325 -17.32 -31.11 19.16
C LEU A 325 -17.35 -31.63 20.60
N LEU A 326 -17.43 -30.74 21.60
CA LEU A 326 -17.57 -31.12 23.00
C LEU A 326 -18.80 -32.00 23.22
N ARG A 327 -19.96 -31.61 22.67
CA ARG A 327 -21.18 -32.42 22.73
C ARG A 327 -21.04 -33.76 22.02
N SER A 328 -20.30 -33.84 20.92
CA SER A 328 -20.02 -35.10 20.21
C SER A 328 -19.11 -36.03 21.02
N ILE A 329 -18.11 -35.47 21.72
CA ILE A 329 -17.22 -36.21 22.62
C ILE A 329 -18.02 -36.71 23.83
N GLU A 330 -18.85 -35.87 24.43
CA GLU A 330 -19.75 -36.25 25.53
C GLU A 330 -20.73 -37.35 25.12
N ALA A 331 -21.35 -37.24 23.94
CA ALA A 331 -22.24 -38.25 23.41
C ALA A 331 -21.51 -39.58 23.16
N THR A 332 -20.32 -39.52 22.56
CA THR A 332 -19.50 -40.72 22.31
C THR A 332 -19.03 -41.36 23.62
N ALA A 333 -18.64 -40.55 24.61
CA ALA A 333 -18.27 -41.03 25.95
C ALA A 333 -19.46 -41.68 26.68
N LEU A 334 -20.67 -41.13 26.52
CA LEU A 334 -21.90 -41.72 27.05
C LEU A 334 -22.26 -43.03 26.36
N ASP A 335 -22.15 -43.11 25.03
CA ASP A 335 -22.37 -44.35 24.27
C ASP A 335 -21.37 -45.43 24.70
N LEU A 336 -20.09 -45.06 24.85
CA LEU A 336 -19.03 -45.98 25.29
C LEU A 336 -19.16 -46.40 26.77
N ARG A 337 -19.85 -45.62 27.62
CA ARG A 337 -20.06 -45.98 29.04
C ARG A 337 -20.78 -47.31 29.18
N ASP A 338 -21.77 -47.56 28.33
CA ASP A 338 -22.61 -48.76 28.40
C ASP A 338 -21.92 -49.99 27.74
N HIS A 339 -20.81 -49.78 27.03
CA HIS A 339 -19.98 -50.84 26.44
C HIS A 339 -19.01 -51.49 27.45
N GLY A 340 -19.00 -51.02 28.71
CA GLY A 340 -18.09 -51.51 29.74
C GLY A 340 -16.63 -51.18 29.45
N ALA A 341 -15.74 -51.36 30.44
CA ALA A 341 -14.31 -51.30 30.14
C ALA A 341 -13.99 -52.43 29.15
N PRO A 342 -13.51 -52.14 27.92
CA PRO A 342 -12.99 -53.21 27.08
C PRO A 342 -11.92 -53.94 27.89
N PRO A 343 -11.81 -55.27 27.81
CA PRO A 343 -10.73 -55.98 28.49
C PRO A 343 -9.41 -55.47 27.91
N MET A 344 -8.80 -54.49 28.60
CA MET A 344 -7.45 -54.04 28.31
C MET A 344 -6.55 -55.21 28.63
N THR A 345 -6.30 -56.02 27.60
CA THR A 345 -5.46 -57.19 27.70
C THR A 345 -4.06 -56.67 27.43
N PHE A 346 -3.26 -56.58 28.47
CA PHE A 346 -1.85 -56.26 28.34
C PHE A 346 -1.10 -57.59 28.17
N GLU A 347 -0.42 -57.77 27.06
CA GLU A 347 0.57 -58.84 26.95
C GLU A 347 1.78 -58.46 27.79
N ILE A 348 2.11 -59.31 28.75
CA ILE A 348 3.36 -59.21 29.51
C ILE A 348 4.34 -60.16 28.83
N ASP A 349 5.45 -59.63 28.34
CA ASP A 349 6.49 -60.33 27.56
C ASP A 349 7.29 -61.41 28.33
N GLY A 350 6.74 -62.02 29.39
CA GLY A 350 7.43 -63.02 30.19
C GLY A 350 6.51 -63.94 30.99
N THR A 351 6.87 -65.23 31.03
CA THR A 351 6.17 -66.26 31.83
C THR A 351 6.54 -66.26 33.31
N VAL A 352 7.58 -65.50 33.71
CA VAL A 352 8.06 -65.36 35.09
C VAL A 352 8.63 -63.94 35.27
N PRO A 353 8.41 -63.25 36.40
CA PRO A 353 9.05 -61.97 36.69
C PRO A 353 10.57 -62.11 36.68
N ALA A 354 11.27 -61.20 36.00
CA ALA A 354 12.73 -61.12 36.06
C ALA A 354 13.16 -60.72 37.48
N ILE A 355 13.72 -61.68 38.23
CA ILE A 355 14.31 -61.40 39.54
C ILE A 355 15.67 -60.76 39.29
N VAL A 356 15.74 -59.43 39.36
CA VAL A 356 17.00 -58.68 39.25
C VAL A 356 17.45 -58.30 40.67
N LEU A 357 18.58 -58.84 41.12
CA LEU A 357 19.11 -58.46 42.43
C LEU A 357 19.70 -57.03 42.39
N PRO A 358 19.60 -56.24 43.48
CA PRO A 358 20.09 -54.86 43.49
C PRO A 358 21.58 -54.69 43.13
N MET A 359 22.38 -55.74 43.33
CA MET A 359 23.83 -55.77 43.03
C MET A 359 24.17 -56.32 41.63
N GLU A 360 23.18 -56.81 40.86
CA GLU A 360 23.37 -57.31 39.49
C GLU A 360 23.27 -56.23 38.42
N ARG A 361 22.91 -55.00 38.79
CA ARG A 361 22.95 -53.87 37.86
C ARG A 361 24.41 -53.47 37.63
N PRO A 362 24.94 -53.56 36.39
CA PRO A 362 26.27 -53.01 36.11
C PRO A 362 26.26 -51.50 36.40
N LEU A 363 27.31 -51.00 37.05
CA LEU A 363 27.44 -49.58 37.43
C LEU A 363 27.37 -48.63 36.22
N TYR A 364 27.63 -49.15 35.02
CA TYR A 364 27.61 -48.40 33.78
C TYR A 364 27.36 -49.33 32.59
N THR A 365 26.31 -49.05 31.80
CA THR A 365 26.09 -49.68 30.49
C THR A 365 26.40 -48.63 29.43
N PRO A 366 27.49 -48.76 28.65
CA PRO A 366 27.79 -47.79 27.60
C PRO A 366 26.66 -47.79 26.57
N SER A 367 26.06 -46.62 26.33
CA SER A 367 25.11 -46.43 25.24
C SER A 367 25.82 -46.70 23.92
N ALA A 368 25.40 -47.71 23.18
CA ALA A 368 25.88 -47.92 21.82
C ALA A 368 25.54 -46.66 21.00
N LYS A 369 26.57 -45.92 20.56
CA LYS A 369 26.38 -44.84 19.59
C LYS A 369 26.08 -45.52 18.26
N THR A 370 24.81 -45.63 17.91
CA THR A 370 24.41 -45.98 16.55
C THR A 370 24.92 -44.85 15.65
N PRO A 371 25.81 -45.10 14.67
CA PRO A 371 26.19 -44.09 13.72
C PRO A 371 24.95 -43.70 12.92
N ILE A 372 24.58 -42.41 12.97
CA ILE A 372 23.52 -41.86 12.13
C ILE A 372 24.13 -41.73 10.73
N ASP A 373 23.72 -42.61 9.81
CA ASP A 373 24.02 -42.45 8.39
C ASP A 373 23.25 -41.22 7.89
N SER A 374 23.98 -40.22 7.41
CA SER A 374 23.43 -38.92 6.98
C SER A 374 23.16 -38.87 5.46
N SER A 375 23.05 -40.02 4.81
CA SER A 375 22.58 -40.12 3.44
C SER A 375 21.05 -40.00 3.39
N VAL A 376 20.56 -38.91 2.79
CA VAL A 376 19.13 -38.65 2.62
C VAL A 376 18.65 -39.35 1.36
N GLU A 377 17.97 -40.48 1.50
CA GLU A 377 17.08 -41.01 0.46
C GLU A 377 15.71 -40.34 0.63
N SER A 378 15.20 -39.69 -0.42
CA SER A 378 13.85 -39.13 -0.42
C SER A 378 12.82 -40.26 -0.42
N GLY A 379 12.35 -40.64 0.77
CA GLY A 379 11.19 -41.49 0.97
C GLY A 379 9.93 -40.64 1.23
N ASP A 380 8.89 -40.86 0.43
CA ASP A 380 7.52 -40.35 0.66
C ASP A 380 6.83 -41.17 1.77
N GLU A 381 7.36 -41.10 3.00
CA GLU A 381 6.62 -41.54 4.19
C GLU A 381 6.36 -40.33 5.08
N GLU A 382 5.08 -40.04 5.34
CA GLU A 382 4.61 -39.11 6.37
C GLU A 382 5.03 -39.66 7.74
N VAL A 383 6.25 -39.33 8.15
CA VAL A 383 6.70 -39.57 9.52
C VAL A 383 6.01 -38.56 10.43
N ASP A 384 5.31 -39.07 11.44
CA ASP A 384 4.67 -38.27 12.49
C ASP A 384 5.72 -37.46 13.27
N SER A 385 5.91 -36.21 12.84
CA SER A 385 6.87 -35.25 13.41
C SER A 385 6.49 -34.80 14.84
N SER A 386 5.30 -35.16 15.34
CA SER A 386 4.84 -34.81 16.68
C SER A 386 5.72 -35.42 17.79
N VAL A 387 6.33 -36.59 17.56
CA VAL A 387 7.17 -37.30 18.54
C VAL A 387 8.50 -36.56 18.84
N LEU A 388 8.97 -35.70 17.92
CA LEU A 388 10.16 -34.86 18.12
C LEU A 388 9.88 -33.63 19.00
N PHE A 389 8.63 -33.21 19.15
CA PHE A 389 8.24 -32.05 19.95
C PHE A 389 7.84 -32.40 21.39
N ASP A 390 7.86 -33.69 21.75
CA ASP A 390 7.09 -34.21 22.88
C ASP A 390 7.87 -34.40 24.20
N GLN A 391 8.92 -33.62 24.49
CA GLN A 391 9.73 -33.90 25.71
C GLN A 391 9.98 -32.80 26.73
N VAL A 392 9.72 -31.50 26.50
CA VAL A 392 9.74 -30.52 27.61
C VAL A 392 8.80 -29.34 27.31
N TYR A 393 7.63 -29.32 27.93
CA TYR A 393 6.73 -28.17 27.89
C TYR A 393 7.25 -27.07 28.83
N ILE A 394 7.60 -25.91 28.28
CA ILE A 394 8.02 -24.74 29.08
C ILE A 394 6.83 -23.80 29.21
N ASP A 395 6.41 -23.56 30.45
CA ASP A 395 5.38 -22.58 30.77
C ASP A 395 5.95 -21.15 30.62
N ARG A 396 5.74 -20.54 29.44
CA ARG A 396 6.17 -19.16 29.15
C ARG A 396 5.47 -18.13 30.05
N ALA A 397 4.24 -18.40 30.49
CA ALA A 397 3.52 -17.48 31.38
C ALA A 397 4.15 -17.43 32.77
N ARG A 398 4.66 -18.58 33.26
CA ARG A 398 5.45 -18.65 34.50
C ARG A 398 6.72 -17.79 34.41
N LEU A 399 7.50 -17.94 33.34
CA LEU A 399 8.74 -17.17 33.15
C LEU A 399 8.46 -15.65 33.09
N ALA A 400 7.39 -15.23 32.41
CA ALA A 400 6.98 -13.82 32.35
C ALA A 400 6.57 -13.26 33.73
N VAL A 401 5.93 -14.07 34.58
CA VAL A 401 5.59 -13.67 35.97
C VAL A 401 6.84 -13.45 36.80
N ASP A 402 7.87 -14.28 36.65
CA ASP A 402 9.13 -14.14 37.38
C ASP A 402 9.89 -12.88 36.96
N VAL A 403 9.94 -12.58 35.65
CA VAL A 403 10.48 -11.32 35.13
C VAL A 403 9.70 -10.11 35.69
N ARG A 404 8.36 -10.14 35.64
CA ARG A 404 7.52 -9.07 36.20
C ARG A 404 7.76 -8.86 37.68
N ARG A 405 7.93 -9.93 38.47
CA ARG A 405 8.20 -9.85 39.91
C ARG A 405 9.56 -9.20 40.19
N ALA A 406 10.61 -9.58 39.47
CA ALA A 406 11.92 -8.95 39.59
C ALA A 406 11.85 -7.47 39.19
N LEU A 407 11.13 -7.18 38.10
CA LEU A 407 10.87 -5.83 37.62
C LEU A 407 9.89 -5.04 38.48
N GLN A 408 9.29 -5.55 39.57
CA GLN A 408 8.54 -4.70 40.51
C GLN A 408 9.47 -3.90 41.41
N GLN A 409 10.60 -4.49 41.81
CA GLN A 409 11.56 -3.90 42.75
C GLN A 409 12.65 -3.08 42.04
N ARG A 410 12.93 -3.36 40.76
CA ARG A 410 13.95 -2.68 39.94
C ARG A 410 13.35 -2.16 38.63
N SER A 411 13.98 -1.17 38.01
CA SER A 411 13.58 -0.64 36.69
C SER A 411 14.10 -1.49 35.53
N GLN A 412 15.21 -2.19 35.73
CA GLN A 412 15.83 -3.11 34.79
C GLN A 412 16.45 -4.30 35.54
N VAL A 413 16.48 -5.47 34.91
CA VAL A 413 17.13 -6.69 35.44
C VAL A 413 17.85 -7.44 34.32
N GLY A 414 19.09 -7.87 34.57
CA GLY A 414 19.84 -8.70 33.62
C GLY A 414 19.44 -10.17 33.71
N LEU A 415 19.52 -10.90 32.59
CA LEU A 415 19.23 -12.34 32.58
C LEU A 415 20.07 -13.16 33.59
N PRO A 416 21.38 -12.91 33.80
CA PRO A 416 22.16 -13.66 34.79
C PRO A 416 21.72 -13.39 36.24
N GLU A 417 21.28 -12.16 36.53
CA GLU A 417 20.76 -11.80 37.85
C GLU A 417 19.42 -12.50 38.10
N LEU A 418 18.55 -12.55 37.08
CA LEU A 418 17.27 -13.24 37.15
C LEU A 418 17.44 -14.74 37.36
N VAL A 419 18.37 -15.39 36.64
CA VAL A 419 18.69 -16.82 36.82
C VAL A 419 19.34 -17.09 38.19
N GLY A 420 20.01 -16.10 38.78
CA GLY A 420 20.53 -16.19 40.15
C GLY A 420 19.44 -16.15 41.21
N GLU A 421 18.39 -15.35 41.01
CA GLU A 421 17.23 -15.25 41.92
C GLU A 421 16.23 -16.41 41.71
N HIS A 422 16.07 -16.84 40.46
CA HIS A 422 15.18 -17.92 40.02
C HIS A 422 15.97 -18.95 39.17
N PRO A 423 16.54 -20.00 39.79
CA PRO A 423 17.32 -21.00 39.07
C PRO A 423 16.47 -21.79 38.07
N LEU A 424 17.05 -22.09 36.90
CA LEU A 424 16.38 -22.83 35.82
C LEU A 424 16.09 -24.29 36.25
N GLU A 425 14.84 -24.72 36.10
CA GLU A 425 14.38 -26.08 36.39
C GLU A 425 14.52 -26.99 35.17
N HIS A 426 14.32 -26.45 33.97
CA HIS A 426 14.38 -27.19 32.70
C HIS A 426 15.62 -26.83 31.85
N GLY A 427 16.61 -26.18 32.47
CA GLY A 427 17.92 -25.93 31.89
C GLY A 427 17.92 -25.06 30.63
N LEU A 428 18.56 -25.53 29.56
CA LEU A 428 18.74 -24.75 28.32
C LEU A 428 17.40 -24.37 27.67
N ALA A 429 16.40 -25.23 27.79
CA ALA A 429 15.10 -25.01 27.19
C ALA A 429 14.46 -23.74 27.77
N GLU A 430 14.46 -23.58 29.09
CA GLU A 430 13.99 -22.36 29.78
C GLU A 430 14.84 -21.13 29.45
N LEU A 431 16.16 -21.28 29.31
CA LEU A 431 17.04 -20.18 28.91
C LEU A 431 16.67 -19.63 27.53
N VAL A 432 16.39 -20.51 26.56
CA VAL A 432 15.86 -20.12 25.24
C VAL A 432 14.45 -19.52 25.39
N GLY A 433 13.64 -20.07 26.30
CA GLY A 433 12.35 -19.50 26.69
C GLY A 433 12.45 -18.02 27.06
N TYR A 434 13.37 -17.66 27.96
CA TYR A 434 13.61 -16.27 28.39
C TYR A 434 14.02 -15.34 27.24
N LEU A 435 14.78 -15.82 26.25
CA LEU A 435 15.17 -15.04 25.07
C LEU A 435 13.99 -14.79 24.11
N SER A 436 12.98 -15.65 24.14
CA SER A 436 11.79 -15.58 23.28
C SER A 436 10.57 -14.93 23.94
N LEU A 437 10.71 -14.38 25.14
CA LEU A 437 9.61 -13.74 25.86
C LEU A 437 9.20 -12.43 25.20
N THR A 438 7.90 -12.30 24.96
CA THR A 438 7.23 -11.07 24.53
C THR A 438 6.07 -10.82 25.51
N ASP A 439 6.06 -9.67 26.18
CA ASP A 439 5.03 -9.28 27.17
C ASP A 439 4.90 -7.75 27.15
N ASP A 440 3.68 -7.22 27.22
CA ASP A 440 3.41 -5.77 27.16
C ASP A 440 4.01 -5.00 28.36
N SER A 441 4.28 -5.71 29.46
CA SER A 441 4.75 -5.13 30.72
C SER A 441 6.27 -4.93 30.81
N PHE A 442 7.05 -5.51 29.89
CA PHE A 442 8.50 -5.31 29.84
C PHE A 442 9.08 -5.51 28.43
N GLY A 443 10.07 -4.69 28.08
CA GLY A 443 10.86 -4.87 26.86
C GLY A 443 12.09 -5.75 27.11
N VAL A 444 12.48 -6.54 26.10
CA VAL A 444 13.74 -7.30 26.10
C VAL A 444 14.75 -6.58 25.22
N VAL A 445 15.85 -6.10 25.81
CA VAL A 445 16.92 -5.41 25.08
C VAL A 445 18.12 -6.35 24.95
N PHE A 446 18.52 -6.59 23.71
CA PHE A 446 19.71 -7.36 23.36
C PHE A 446 20.87 -6.42 23.03
N ASP A 447 21.96 -6.52 23.77
CA ASP A 447 23.21 -5.86 23.44
C ASP A 447 24.20 -6.89 22.87
N GLU A 448 24.37 -6.87 21.55
CA GLU A 448 25.27 -7.76 20.81
C GLU A 448 26.76 -7.44 21.02
N THR A 449 27.08 -6.25 21.55
CA THR A 449 28.47 -5.81 21.74
C THR A 449 29.10 -6.37 23.01
N SER A 450 28.28 -6.76 23.99
CA SER A 450 28.72 -7.34 25.25
C SER A 450 28.22 -8.78 25.41
N ARG A 451 29.07 -9.65 25.99
CA ARG A 451 28.73 -11.07 26.22
C ARG A 451 28.69 -11.37 27.71
N GLU A 452 27.62 -12.00 28.15
CA GLU A 452 27.43 -12.44 29.53
C GLU A 452 27.40 -13.97 29.62
N ARG A 453 27.79 -14.50 30.79
CA ARG A 453 27.81 -15.93 31.07
C ARG A 453 26.69 -16.25 32.06
N VAL A 454 25.82 -17.18 31.68
CA VAL A 454 24.75 -17.70 32.53
C VAL A 454 25.09 -19.14 32.90
N ASN A 455 25.08 -19.42 34.20
CA ASN A 455 25.39 -20.74 34.74
C ASN A 455 24.11 -21.35 35.32
N TRP A 456 23.83 -22.61 35.01
CA TRP A 456 22.75 -23.38 35.63
C TRP A 456 23.19 -24.81 35.91
N ARG A 457 22.41 -25.52 36.72
CA ARG A 457 22.61 -26.95 36.98
C ARG A 457 21.58 -27.73 36.22
N ASP A 458 22.06 -28.70 35.43
CA ASP A 458 21.21 -29.62 34.69
C ASP A 458 20.58 -30.65 35.65
N ALA A 459 19.54 -31.38 35.20
CA ALA A 459 18.87 -32.42 35.99
C ALA A 459 19.85 -33.52 36.47
N ASP A 460 20.94 -33.74 35.73
CA ASP A 460 22.05 -34.65 36.06
C ASP A 460 23.06 -34.08 37.09
N GLY A 461 22.79 -32.90 37.68
CA GLY A 461 23.64 -32.25 38.68
C GLY A 461 24.94 -31.64 38.13
N ARG A 462 25.11 -31.57 36.81
CA ARG A 462 26.27 -30.96 36.15
C ARG A 462 26.06 -29.46 35.98
N GLU A 463 27.06 -28.66 36.33
CA GLU A 463 27.07 -27.23 36.01
C GLU A 463 27.30 -27.03 34.51
N ARG A 464 26.39 -26.28 33.89
CA ARG A 464 26.44 -25.87 32.50
C ARG A 464 26.57 -24.36 32.43
N VAL A 465 27.32 -23.89 31.44
CA VAL A 465 27.59 -22.46 31.23
C VAL A 465 27.25 -22.12 29.78
N ALA A 466 26.36 -21.16 29.57
CA ALA A 466 26.10 -20.56 28.27
C ALA A 466 26.71 -19.16 28.21
N THR A 467 27.30 -18.81 27.07
CA THR A 467 27.75 -17.45 26.79
C THR A 467 26.82 -16.86 25.73
N LEU A 468 26.09 -15.81 26.08
CA LEU A 468 25.12 -15.14 25.20
C LEU A 468 25.37 -13.62 25.17
N PRO A 469 24.83 -12.90 24.16
CA PRO A 469 24.75 -11.44 24.20
C PRO A 469 24.13 -10.97 25.51
N ARG A 470 24.44 -9.75 25.95
CA ARG A 470 23.84 -9.22 27.18
C ARG A 470 22.35 -8.99 26.96
N VAL A 471 21.54 -9.59 27.82
CA VAL A 471 20.07 -9.50 27.76
C VAL A 471 19.57 -8.80 29.01
N THR A 472 18.91 -7.67 28.81
CA THR A 472 18.33 -6.88 29.90
C THR A 472 16.84 -6.73 29.69
N PHE A 473 16.07 -7.07 30.72
CA PHE A 473 14.64 -6.81 30.77
C PHE A 473 14.41 -5.43 31.37
N VAL A 474 13.64 -4.58 30.69
CA VAL A 474 13.36 -3.20 31.11
C VAL A 474 11.86 -3.04 31.29
N ARG A 475 11.45 -2.40 32.39
CA ARG A 475 10.04 -2.11 32.62
C ARG A 475 9.54 -1.08 31.59
N THR A 476 8.58 -1.45 30.76
CA THR A 476 7.86 -0.51 29.90
C THR A 476 6.88 0.29 30.78
N GLY A 477 7.01 1.62 30.78
CA GLY A 477 6.03 2.49 31.41
C GLY A 477 4.70 2.46 30.64
N PRO A 478 3.56 2.82 31.26
CA PRO A 478 2.32 2.97 30.51
C PRO A 478 2.48 4.18 29.58
N GLY A 479 2.77 3.91 28.30
CA GLY A 479 2.89 4.92 27.26
C GLY A 479 4.31 5.10 26.73
N GLU A 480 4.86 4.06 26.11
CA GLU A 480 5.90 4.15 25.07
C GLU A 480 6.02 2.75 24.42
N GLY A 481 4.96 2.37 23.71
CA GLY A 481 4.98 1.25 22.77
C GLY A 481 4.97 1.84 21.37
N GLU A 482 6.14 1.82 20.72
CA GLU A 482 6.44 1.94 19.28
C GLU A 482 7.70 2.77 19.05
N ALA A 483 8.83 2.09 19.13
CA ALA A 483 10.03 2.44 18.38
C ALA A 483 10.96 1.22 18.33
N THR A 484 10.64 0.25 17.47
CA THR A 484 11.53 -0.26 16.41
C THR A 484 10.89 -1.42 15.65
#